data_AF-A0A2P8Q8L7-F1
#
_entry.id   AF-A0A2P8Q8L7-F1
#
_cell.length_a   1.000
_cell.length_b   1.000
_cell.length_c   1.000
_cell.angle_alpha   90.00
_cell.angle_beta   90.00
_cell.angle_gamma   90.00
#
_symmetry.space_group_name_H-M   'P 1'
#
loop_
_entity.id
_entity.type
_entity.pdbx_description
1 polymer ?
#
loop_
_entity_poly.entity_id
_entity_poly.type
_entity_poly.pdbx_seq_one_letter_code
_entity_poly.pdbx_strand_id
1 'polypeptide(L)'
;MTHISAGADTGMEPAEGPRVFISYAHESDGGTHAEGVRALWILLREHGIDARLDRPAAEQPQDWAAWMQREFEAADYVLTIASPAYKRRAEGTEEPGTGEGVAWEARLIKNYVYVDLATWYKRILRVVLPGGSREDLPAFLGGHTVTHYTVDPIDSTGAEKLLRYLTDQPYETVPPLGLRPDLPPRRDTTTAGEGGRATAGNALTGPTVVVRDTDWVNALMAFGDMSKADFRQALLSDMGRELGLSHAFMAAELPMARDHVREIVRRMNDYRDPPAARRALRAALEFARPDDAALERLARLV
;
A
#
# COMPACT_ATOMS: atom_id res chain seq x y z
N MET A 1 -1.23 -51.15 21.05
CA MET A 1 -2.14 -50.48 22.00
C MET A 1 -1.71 -49.03 22.05
N THR A 2 -2.43 -48.21 21.30
CA THR A 2 -2.14 -46.79 21.07
C THR A 2 -2.88 -45.99 22.13
N HIS A 3 -2.17 -45.19 22.94
CA HIS A 3 -2.79 -44.16 23.75
C HIS A 3 -2.46 -42.80 23.14
N ILE A 4 -3.41 -42.27 22.38
CA ILE A 4 -3.52 -40.84 22.06
C ILE A 4 -4.30 -40.25 23.22
N SER A 5 -3.65 -39.42 24.04
CA SER A 5 -4.32 -38.59 25.04
C SER A 5 -4.65 -37.26 24.38
N ALA A 6 -5.94 -37.02 24.15
CA ALA A 6 -6.48 -35.74 23.74
C ALA A 6 -6.25 -34.72 24.86
N GLY A 7 -5.43 -33.70 24.58
CA GLY A 7 -5.37 -32.47 25.35
C GLY A 7 -6.57 -31.60 24.97
N ALA A 8 -7.25 -31.07 25.99
CA ALA A 8 -8.55 -30.41 25.89
C ALA A 8 -8.55 -29.25 24.88
N ASP A 9 -9.37 -29.43 23.85
CA ASP A 9 -9.93 -28.37 23.03
C ASP A 9 -10.98 -27.64 23.88
N THR A 10 -10.58 -26.57 24.57
CA THR A 10 -11.54 -25.64 25.16
C THR A 10 -12.14 -24.84 24.00
N GLY A 11 -13.25 -25.34 23.48
CA GLY A 11 -14.10 -24.68 22.50
C GLY A 11 -14.49 -23.28 22.98
N MET A 12 -13.71 -22.29 22.59
CA MET A 12 -14.11 -20.90 22.55
C MET A 12 -14.64 -20.71 21.13
N GLU A 13 -15.94 -20.47 21.00
CA GLU A 13 -16.55 -19.95 19.77
C GLU A 13 -15.61 -18.87 19.18
N PRO A 14 -15.31 -18.89 17.86
CA PRO A 14 -14.42 -17.89 17.28
C PRO A 14 -14.95 -16.51 17.64
N ALA A 15 -14.10 -15.68 18.24
CA ALA A 15 -14.46 -14.31 18.53
C ALA A 15 -14.95 -13.65 17.23
N GLU A 16 -16.19 -13.17 17.19
CA GLU A 16 -16.84 -12.62 15.99
C GLU A 16 -16.18 -11.33 15.45
N GLY A 17 -15.16 -10.80 16.13
CA GLY A 17 -14.46 -9.58 15.74
C GLY A 17 -13.06 -9.81 15.14
N PRO A 18 -12.46 -8.75 14.55
CA PRO A 18 -11.16 -8.83 13.89
C PRO A 18 -10.08 -9.31 14.88
N ARG A 19 -9.19 -10.19 14.41
CA ARG A 19 -8.03 -10.62 15.18
C ARG A 19 -6.91 -9.61 15.04
N VAL A 20 -6.40 -9.13 16.17
CA VAL A 20 -5.36 -8.09 16.20
C VAL A 20 -4.16 -8.58 16.98
N PHE A 21 -2.98 -8.62 16.37
CA PHE A 21 -1.74 -8.92 17.06
C PHE A 21 -1.03 -7.63 17.48
N ILE A 22 -0.65 -7.51 18.76
CA ILE A 22 0.03 -6.31 19.29
C ILE A 22 1.53 -6.60 19.43
N SER A 23 2.34 -5.98 18.58
CA SER A 23 3.80 -6.02 18.64
C SER A 23 4.33 -4.76 19.34
N TYR A 24 5.02 -4.96 20.45
CA TYR A 24 5.63 -3.91 21.27
C TYR A 24 6.98 -4.39 21.82
N ALA A 25 7.76 -3.48 22.39
CA ALA A 25 9.05 -3.82 22.99
C ALA A 25 9.00 -3.58 24.49
N HIS A 26 9.69 -4.45 25.24
CA HIS A 26 9.99 -4.16 26.64
C HIS A 26 10.97 -2.98 26.74
N GLU A 27 10.51 -1.92 27.40
CA GLU A 27 11.27 -0.71 27.74
C GLU A 27 11.89 -0.83 29.14
N SER A 28 13.01 -0.13 29.35
CA SER A 28 13.63 0.05 30.66
C SER A 28 13.02 1.26 31.39
N ASP A 29 11.71 1.30 31.53
CA ASP A 29 10.92 2.46 31.99
C ASP A 29 10.05 2.17 33.23
N GLY A 30 10.44 1.13 33.99
CA GLY A 30 9.68 0.68 35.15
C GLY A 30 8.33 0.02 34.81
N GLY A 31 8.08 -0.31 33.53
CA GLY A 31 6.86 -0.98 33.08
C GLY A 31 5.77 -0.03 32.59
N THR A 32 6.03 1.28 32.53
CA THR A 32 5.06 2.31 32.13
C THR A 32 4.51 2.04 30.73
N HIS A 33 5.39 1.83 29.75
CA HIS A 33 5.03 1.50 28.37
C HIS A 33 4.27 0.17 28.31
N ALA A 34 4.75 -0.83 29.03
CA ALA A 34 4.14 -2.15 29.04
C ALA A 34 2.72 -2.12 29.61
N GLU A 35 2.45 -1.32 30.64
CA GLU A 35 1.10 -1.12 31.18
C GLU A 35 0.21 -0.29 30.25
N GLY A 36 0.76 0.69 29.52
CA GLY A 36 0.04 1.37 28.45
C GLY A 36 -0.41 0.40 27.34
N VAL A 37 0.48 -0.50 26.91
CA VAL A 37 0.15 -1.55 25.95
C VAL A 37 -0.91 -2.50 26.49
N ARG A 38 -0.83 -2.88 27.77
CA ARG A 38 -1.85 -3.73 28.42
C ARG A 38 -3.20 -3.01 28.50
N ALA A 39 -3.23 -1.73 28.80
CA ALA A 39 -4.47 -0.94 28.83
C ALA A 39 -5.11 -0.87 27.45
N LEU A 40 -4.32 -0.64 26.39
CA LEU A 40 -4.80 -0.71 25.01
C LEU A 40 -5.36 -2.11 24.68
N TRP A 41 -4.64 -3.17 25.06
CA TRP A 41 -5.09 -4.55 24.85
C TRP A 41 -6.47 -4.82 25.49
N ILE A 42 -6.67 -4.40 26.74
CA ILE A 42 -7.97 -4.53 27.43
C ILE A 42 -9.04 -3.73 26.69
N LEU A 43 -8.77 -2.46 26.38
CA LEU A 43 -9.70 -1.59 25.66
C LEU A 43 -10.16 -2.21 24.33
N LEU A 44 -9.24 -2.75 23.53
CA LEU A 44 -9.59 -3.40 22.27
C LEU A 44 -10.53 -4.60 22.50
N ARG A 45 -10.24 -5.43 23.51
CA ARG A 45 -11.08 -6.59 23.84
C ARG A 45 -12.45 -6.20 24.37
N GLU A 46 -12.56 -5.11 25.12
CA GLU A 46 -13.85 -4.54 25.56
C GLU A 46 -14.72 -4.09 24.37
N HIS A 47 -14.08 -3.75 23.24
CA HIS A 47 -14.74 -3.38 21.99
C HIS A 47 -14.88 -4.53 20.99
N GLY A 48 -14.85 -5.78 21.45
CA GLY A 48 -15.13 -6.97 20.63
C GLY A 48 -14.01 -7.36 19.67
N ILE A 49 -12.82 -6.78 19.80
CA ILE A 49 -11.65 -7.12 18.98
C ILE A 49 -10.89 -8.26 19.66
N ASP A 50 -10.54 -9.32 18.93
CA ASP A 50 -9.72 -10.41 19.45
C ASP A 50 -8.25 -9.99 19.48
N ALA A 51 -7.91 -9.09 20.40
CA ALA A 51 -6.57 -8.60 20.58
C ALA A 51 -5.69 -9.64 21.30
N ARG A 52 -4.54 -9.92 20.70
CA ARG A 52 -3.53 -10.90 21.11
C ARG A 52 -2.29 -10.17 21.61
N LEU A 53 -1.92 -10.49 22.84
CA LEU A 53 -0.75 -9.98 23.55
C LEU A 53 0.07 -11.19 24.02
N ASP A 54 1.39 -11.03 24.10
CA ASP A 54 2.32 -12.08 24.55
C ASP A 54 2.15 -12.47 26.03
N ARG A 55 1.70 -11.54 26.88
CA ARG A 55 1.63 -11.75 28.33
C ARG A 55 0.82 -13.00 28.75
N PRO A 56 -0.43 -13.22 28.28
CA PRO A 56 -1.15 -14.45 28.64
C PRO A 56 -0.46 -15.73 28.13
N ALA A 57 0.22 -15.68 26.98
CA ALA A 57 0.95 -16.82 26.45
C ALA A 57 2.21 -17.13 27.28
N ALA A 58 2.80 -16.13 27.93
CA ALA A 58 3.99 -16.28 28.78
C ALA A 58 3.72 -17.04 30.09
N GLU A 59 2.46 -17.25 30.47
CA GLU A 59 2.06 -18.05 31.63
C GLU A 59 2.31 -19.56 31.44
N GLN A 60 2.73 -19.98 30.24
CA GLN A 60 3.07 -21.35 29.91
C GLN A 60 4.38 -21.41 29.10
N PRO A 61 5.10 -22.55 29.12
CA PRO A 61 6.25 -22.74 28.24
C PRO A 61 5.86 -22.59 26.77
N GLN A 62 6.53 -21.69 26.06
CA GLN A 62 6.20 -21.37 24.68
C GLN A 62 7.44 -21.45 23.77
N ASP A 63 7.28 -22.09 22.61
CA ASP A 63 8.13 -21.78 21.46
C ASP A 63 7.70 -20.41 20.94
N TRP A 64 8.44 -19.38 21.35
CA TRP A 64 8.13 -17.98 21.07
C TRP A 64 8.19 -17.66 19.57
N ALA A 65 9.15 -18.24 18.85
CA ALA A 65 9.27 -18.02 17.42
C ALA A 65 8.05 -18.59 16.68
N ALA A 66 7.64 -19.81 17.01
CA ALA A 66 6.48 -20.44 16.41
C ALA A 66 5.16 -19.76 16.84
N TRP A 67 5.06 -19.30 18.09
CA TRP A 67 3.89 -18.56 18.56
C TRP A 67 3.73 -17.23 17.83
N MET A 68 4.80 -16.43 17.78
CA MET A 68 4.85 -15.17 17.06
C MET A 68 4.46 -15.32 15.59
N GLN A 69 5.02 -16.32 14.91
CA GLN A 69 4.69 -16.58 13.52
C GLN A 69 3.19 -16.89 13.35
N ARG A 70 2.63 -17.76 14.20
CA ARG A 70 1.19 -18.09 14.14
C ARG A 70 0.31 -16.88 14.42
N GLU A 71 0.62 -16.08 15.43
CA GLU A 71 -0.17 -14.88 15.76
C GLU A 71 -0.08 -13.83 14.65
N PHE A 72 1.11 -13.63 14.09
CA PHE A 72 1.31 -12.73 12.96
C PHE A 72 0.57 -13.20 11.70
N GLU A 73 0.59 -14.50 11.38
CA GLU A 73 -0.10 -15.05 10.22
C GLU A 73 -1.63 -15.03 10.37
N ALA A 74 -2.13 -15.33 11.58
CA ALA A 74 -3.56 -15.39 11.85
C ALA A 74 -4.23 -14.01 11.99
N ALA A 75 -3.47 -12.94 12.28
CA ALA A 75 -4.04 -11.63 12.55
C ALA A 75 -4.51 -10.89 11.28
N ASP A 76 -5.70 -10.32 11.35
CA ASP A 76 -6.24 -9.40 10.33
C ASP A 76 -5.45 -8.09 10.33
N TYR A 77 -5.04 -7.64 11.52
CA TYR A 77 -4.22 -6.45 11.72
C TYR A 77 -3.09 -6.70 12.72
N VAL A 78 -1.96 -6.04 12.51
CA VAL A 78 -0.82 -6.04 13.43
C VAL A 78 -0.59 -4.61 13.89
N LEU A 79 -0.69 -4.35 15.19
CA LEU A 79 -0.36 -3.05 15.78
C LEU A 79 1.12 -3.02 16.14
N THR A 80 1.86 -2.10 15.55
CA THR A 80 3.22 -1.78 15.97
C THR A 80 3.18 -0.58 16.92
N ILE A 81 3.48 -0.82 18.19
CA ILE A 81 3.48 0.22 19.21
C ILE A 81 4.82 0.96 19.20
N ALA A 82 4.78 2.28 19.03
CA ALA A 82 5.96 3.14 19.00
C ALA A 82 6.67 3.17 20.35
N SER A 83 7.98 2.90 20.35
CA SER A 83 8.83 3.06 21.53
C SER A 83 10.31 3.12 21.12
N PRO A 84 11.17 3.84 21.87
CA PRO A 84 12.59 3.95 21.52
C PRO A 84 13.31 2.60 21.39
N ALA A 85 13.04 1.64 22.28
CA ALA A 85 13.60 0.30 22.19
C ALA A 85 13.01 -0.49 21.02
N TYR A 86 11.71 -0.33 20.70
CA TYR A 86 11.12 -0.98 19.53
C TYR A 86 11.86 -0.58 18.26
N LYS A 87 12.07 0.73 18.07
CA LYS A 87 12.83 1.25 16.93
C LYS A 87 14.25 0.69 16.87
N ARG A 88 15.01 0.80 17.97
CA ARG A 88 16.41 0.32 17.99
C ARG A 88 16.51 -1.17 17.65
N ARG A 89 15.67 -2.00 18.24
CA ARG A 89 15.66 -3.45 17.98
C ARG A 89 15.23 -3.79 16.57
N ALA A 90 14.22 -3.09 16.05
CA ALA A 90 13.71 -3.32 14.70
C ALA A 90 14.68 -2.86 13.60
N GLU A 91 15.46 -1.83 13.86
CA GLU A 91 16.48 -1.31 12.94
C GLU A 91 17.84 -2.01 13.11
N GLY A 92 18.00 -2.85 14.13
CA GLY A 92 19.25 -3.56 14.40
C GLY A 92 20.35 -2.66 14.97
N THR A 93 19.96 -1.60 15.68
CA THR A 93 20.86 -0.63 16.34
C THR A 93 20.92 -0.80 17.86
N GLU A 94 20.30 -1.85 18.40
CA GLU A 94 20.44 -2.22 19.81
C GLU A 94 21.80 -2.89 20.07
N GLU A 95 22.33 -2.74 21.29
CA GLU A 95 23.58 -3.37 21.71
C GLU A 95 23.52 -4.90 21.56
N PRO A 96 24.56 -5.55 20.99
CA PRO A 96 24.63 -7.00 20.87
C PRO A 96 24.42 -7.72 22.21
N GLY A 97 23.54 -8.72 22.25
CA GLY A 97 23.22 -9.49 23.46
C GLY A 97 22.06 -8.96 24.30
N THR A 98 21.41 -7.86 23.89
CA THR A 98 20.20 -7.34 24.54
C THR A 98 18.99 -7.48 23.61
N GLY A 99 17.92 -8.16 24.05
CA GLY A 99 16.63 -8.16 23.36
C GLY A 99 16.46 -9.11 22.16
N GLU A 100 17.11 -10.29 22.17
CA GLU A 100 17.09 -11.26 21.06
C GLU A 100 15.67 -11.69 20.62
N GLY A 101 14.67 -11.66 21.50
CA GLY A 101 13.28 -11.98 21.18
C GLY A 101 12.59 -10.97 20.25
N VAL A 102 12.77 -9.66 20.49
CA VAL A 102 12.13 -8.58 19.69
C VAL A 102 12.80 -8.43 18.33
N ALA A 103 14.06 -8.84 18.20
CA ALA A 103 14.77 -8.85 16.92
C ALA A 103 14.10 -9.78 15.88
N TRP A 104 13.35 -10.79 16.32
CA TRP A 104 12.63 -11.69 15.40
C TRP A 104 11.32 -11.06 14.90
N GLU A 105 10.47 -10.53 15.77
CA GLU A 105 9.19 -9.89 15.40
C GLU A 105 9.38 -8.81 14.35
N ALA A 106 10.33 -7.91 14.61
CA ALA A 106 10.64 -6.84 13.69
C ALA A 106 11.15 -7.35 12.35
N ARG A 107 11.83 -8.51 12.29
CA ARG A 107 12.21 -9.15 11.02
C ARG A 107 10.99 -9.67 10.26
N LEU A 108 10.00 -10.25 10.93
CA LEU A 108 8.77 -10.70 10.28
C LEU A 108 7.99 -9.52 9.69
N ILE A 109 7.77 -8.47 10.48
CA ILE A 109 7.08 -7.25 10.04
C ILE A 109 7.86 -6.58 8.90
N LYS A 110 9.18 -6.44 9.03
CA LYS A 110 10.04 -5.87 7.98
C LYS A 110 9.99 -6.69 6.69
N ASN A 111 10.01 -8.02 6.78
CA ASN A 111 9.89 -8.89 5.62
C ASN A 111 8.51 -8.75 4.95
N TYR A 112 7.43 -8.72 5.74
CA TYR A 112 6.08 -8.52 5.22
C TYR A 112 5.96 -7.18 4.46
N VAL A 113 6.46 -6.10 5.06
CA VAL A 113 6.48 -4.76 4.43
C VAL A 113 7.30 -4.75 3.15
N TYR A 114 8.43 -5.46 3.13
CA TYR A 114 9.28 -5.57 1.95
C TYR A 114 8.60 -6.34 0.81
N VAL A 115 7.84 -7.39 1.11
CA VAL A 115 7.09 -8.16 0.11
C VAL A 115 5.84 -7.42 -0.37
N ASP A 116 5.09 -6.77 0.53
CA ASP A 116 3.89 -6.00 0.22
C ASP A 116 4.11 -4.48 0.29
N LEU A 117 4.91 -3.94 -0.63
CA LEU A 117 5.22 -2.49 -0.64
C LEU A 117 4.00 -1.59 -0.89
N ALA A 118 2.94 -2.11 -1.52
CA ALA A 118 1.81 -1.32 -1.98
C ALA A 118 0.68 -1.21 -0.95
N THR A 119 0.49 -2.23 -0.10
CA THR A 119 -0.66 -2.29 0.80
C THR A 119 -0.33 -2.70 2.24
N TRP A 120 0.94 -2.89 2.61
CA TRP A 120 1.30 -3.33 3.96
C TRP A 120 0.65 -2.48 5.06
N TYR A 121 0.52 -1.16 4.83
CA TYR A 121 0.00 -0.19 5.79
C TYR A 121 -1.50 -0.37 6.10
N LYS A 122 -2.20 -1.21 5.33
CA LYS A 122 -3.59 -1.59 5.62
C LYS A 122 -3.69 -2.67 6.70
N ARG A 123 -2.61 -3.43 6.90
CA ARG A 123 -2.52 -4.54 7.85
C ARG A 123 -1.61 -4.22 9.03
N ILE A 124 -0.42 -3.66 8.78
CA ILE A 124 0.51 -3.26 9.82
C ILE A 124 0.23 -1.80 10.19
N LEU A 125 -0.44 -1.60 11.31
CA LEU A 125 -0.89 -0.30 11.78
C LEU A 125 0.11 0.26 12.80
N ARG A 126 0.50 1.50 12.58
CA ARG A 126 1.44 2.22 13.43
C ARG A 126 0.68 2.91 14.54
N VAL A 127 1.02 2.65 15.80
CA VAL A 127 0.28 3.17 16.96
C VAL A 127 1.22 3.91 17.90
N VAL A 128 0.81 5.09 18.36
CA VAL A 128 1.52 5.92 19.33
C VAL A 128 0.64 6.07 20.57
N LEU A 129 1.15 5.63 21.72
CA LEU A 129 0.50 5.75 23.04
C LEU A 129 0.93 7.06 23.73
N PRO A 130 0.28 7.46 24.85
CA PRO A 130 0.60 8.70 25.55
C PRO A 130 2.07 8.72 25.98
N GLY A 131 2.73 9.85 25.78
CA GLY A 131 4.16 10.03 26.04
C GLY A 131 5.10 9.41 25.00
N GLY A 132 4.58 8.66 24.03
CA GLY A 132 5.34 8.15 22.90
C GLY A 132 5.45 9.15 21.75
N SER A 133 6.33 8.88 20.80
CA SER A 133 6.54 9.70 19.62
C SER A 133 6.46 8.86 18.34
N ARG A 134 5.94 9.43 17.25
CA ARG A 134 5.94 8.75 15.94
C ARG A 134 7.35 8.54 15.39
N GLU A 135 8.32 9.30 15.87
CA GLU A 135 9.73 9.18 15.53
C GLU A 135 10.35 7.91 16.13
N ASP A 136 9.68 7.29 17.11
CA ASP A 136 10.01 5.99 17.70
C ASP A 136 9.45 4.79 16.92
N LEU A 137 8.93 5.03 15.72
CA LEU A 137 8.56 3.96 14.78
C LEU A 137 9.73 3.65 13.85
N PRO A 138 9.95 2.38 13.48
CA PRO A 138 11.00 2.01 12.53
C PRO A 138 10.83 2.69 11.18
N ALA A 139 11.93 3.14 10.57
CA ALA A 139 11.93 3.88 9.31
C ALA A 139 11.30 3.09 8.15
N PHE A 140 11.45 1.77 8.15
CA PHE A 140 10.86 0.90 7.12
C PHE A 140 9.34 0.88 7.13
N LEU A 141 8.67 1.35 8.20
CA LEU A 141 7.23 1.55 8.26
C LEU A 141 6.81 2.90 7.64
N GLY A 142 7.42 3.27 6.51
CA GLY A 142 6.99 4.42 5.72
C GLY A 142 7.24 5.80 6.35
N GLY A 143 8.14 5.91 7.32
CA GLY A 143 8.58 7.20 7.90
C GLY A 143 7.44 8.20 8.18
N HIS A 144 7.50 9.39 7.61
CA HIS A 144 6.46 10.43 7.79
C HIS A 144 5.31 10.38 6.77
N THR A 145 5.37 9.49 5.77
CA THR A 145 4.42 9.48 4.66
C THR A 145 3.22 8.58 4.90
N VAL A 146 3.33 7.64 5.85
CA VAL A 146 2.26 6.72 6.22
C VAL A 146 1.59 7.18 7.51
N THR A 147 0.26 7.09 7.55
CA THR A 147 -0.54 7.45 8.73
C THR A 147 -0.19 6.57 9.93
N HIS A 148 -0.28 7.15 11.12
CA HIS A 148 -0.26 6.44 12.39
C HIS A 148 -1.52 6.80 13.19
N TYR A 149 -1.87 5.94 14.13
CA TYR A 149 -2.94 6.16 15.08
C TYR A 149 -2.34 6.64 16.40
N THR A 150 -2.75 7.81 16.86
CA THR A 150 -2.47 8.27 18.22
C THR A 150 -3.62 7.83 19.11
N VAL A 151 -3.31 7.17 20.21
CA VAL A 151 -4.28 6.80 21.26
C VAL A 151 -3.91 7.56 22.52
N ASP A 152 -4.50 8.73 22.70
CA ASP A 152 -4.27 9.59 23.86
C ASP A 152 -5.55 10.38 24.18
N PRO A 153 -6.20 10.14 25.33
CA PRO A 153 -5.87 9.14 26.36
C PRO A 153 -6.13 7.68 25.92
N ILE A 154 -5.70 6.69 26.71
CA ILE A 154 -5.99 5.26 26.44
C ILE A 154 -7.41 4.92 26.90
N ASP A 155 -8.39 5.42 26.15
CA ASP A 155 -9.82 5.12 26.28
C ASP A 155 -10.50 5.10 24.90
N SER A 156 -11.80 4.86 24.87
CA SER A 156 -12.60 4.81 23.64
C SER A 156 -12.58 6.10 22.83
N THR A 157 -12.38 7.26 23.46
CA THR A 157 -12.29 8.56 22.79
C THR A 157 -10.94 8.71 22.08
N GLY A 158 -9.85 8.45 22.80
CA GLY A 158 -8.50 8.51 22.21
C GLY A 158 -8.27 7.43 21.16
N ALA A 159 -8.89 6.27 21.31
CA ALA A 159 -8.79 5.15 20.36
C ALA A 159 -9.81 5.20 19.22
N GLU A 160 -10.73 6.16 19.16
CA GLU A 160 -11.89 6.13 18.25
C GLU A 160 -11.49 5.84 16.79
N LYS A 161 -10.49 6.55 16.26
CA LYS A 161 -10.03 6.35 14.87
C LYS A 161 -9.48 4.94 14.62
N LEU A 162 -8.76 4.38 15.59
CA LEU A 162 -8.22 3.04 15.51
C LEU A 162 -9.35 2.00 15.56
N LEU A 163 -10.27 2.15 16.51
CA LEU A 163 -11.43 1.27 16.66
C LEU A 163 -12.26 1.25 15.37
N ARG A 164 -12.62 2.42 14.84
CA ARG A 164 -13.34 2.55 13.57
C ARG A 164 -12.66 1.83 12.41
N TYR A 165 -11.33 1.91 12.32
CA TYR A 165 -10.60 1.24 11.26
C TYR A 165 -10.61 -0.29 11.44
N LEU A 166 -10.33 -0.77 12.65
CA LEU A 166 -10.29 -2.19 12.95
C LEU A 166 -11.67 -2.85 12.76
N THR A 167 -12.75 -2.14 13.06
CA THR A 167 -14.12 -2.65 12.99
C THR A 167 -14.88 -2.27 11.71
N ASP A 168 -14.21 -1.71 10.70
CA ASP A 168 -14.82 -1.26 9.43
C ASP A 168 -16.01 -0.30 9.59
N GLN A 169 -15.87 0.71 10.47
CA GLN A 169 -16.90 1.71 10.78
C GLN A 169 -16.40 3.13 10.51
N PRO A 170 -16.17 3.50 9.23
CA PRO A 170 -15.62 4.82 8.88
C PRO A 170 -16.52 5.96 9.36
N TYR A 171 -15.91 7.03 9.87
CA TYR A 171 -16.64 8.23 10.30
C TYR A 171 -17.17 9.03 9.10
N GLU A 172 -16.31 9.27 8.11
CA GLU A 172 -16.68 9.92 6.85
C GLU A 172 -16.86 8.85 5.76
N THR A 173 -17.95 8.96 4.99
CA THR A 173 -18.17 8.13 3.80
C THR A 173 -18.27 9.02 2.57
N VAL A 174 -17.89 8.50 1.40
CA VAL A 174 -17.92 9.27 0.15
C VAL A 174 -19.39 9.52 -0.23
N PRO A 175 -19.86 10.79 -0.23
CA PRO A 175 -21.23 11.06 -0.64
C PRO A 175 -21.39 10.73 -2.14
N PRO A 176 -22.60 10.37 -2.58
CA PRO A 176 -22.87 10.14 -3.99
C PRO A 176 -22.59 11.41 -4.81
N LEU A 177 -22.17 11.24 -6.06
CA LEU A 177 -21.95 12.36 -6.97
C LEU A 177 -23.26 13.15 -7.16
N GLY A 178 -23.16 14.48 -7.03
CA GLY A 178 -24.26 15.39 -7.33
C GLY A 178 -24.54 15.47 -8.84
N LEU A 179 -25.63 16.16 -9.19
CA LEU A 179 -25.95 16.46 -10.58
C LEU A 179 -24.86 17.34 -11.21
N ARG A 180 -24.48 17.04 -12.45
CA ARG A 180 -23.58 17.90 -13.23
C ARG A 180 -24.28 19.25 -13.44
N PRO A 181 -23.67 20.38 -13.05
CA PRO A 181 -24.24 21.70 -13.31
C PRO A 181 -24.36 21.96 -14.82
N ASP A 182 -25.48 22.55 -15.24
CA ASP A 182 -25.61 23.14 -16.57
C ASP A 182 -25.01 24.55 -16.55
N LEU A 183 -23.89 24.73 -17.26
CA LEU A 183 -23.17 26.00 -17.36
C LEU A 183 -23.26 26.48 -18.81
N PRO A 184 -24.31 27.24 -19.18
CA PRO A 184 -24.47 27.67 -20.55
C PRO A 184 -23.29 28.55 -20.98
N PRO A 185 -22.83 28.43 -22.25
CA PRO A 185 -21.76 29.28 -22.76
C PRO A 185 -22.18 30.76 -22.72
N ARG A 186 -21.21 31.66 -22.54
CA ARG A 186 -21.43 33.10 -22.68
C ARG A 186 -22.05 33.34 -24.06
N ARG A 187 -23.25 33.93 -24.10
CA ARG A 187 -23.87 34.32 -25.37
C ARG A 187 -23.03 35.46 -25.95
N ASP A 188 -22.38 35.20 -27.08
CA ASP A 188 -21.88 36.26 -27.91
C ASP A 188 -23.09 37.01 -28.46
N THR A 189 -23.25 38.28 -28.08
CA THR A 189 -24.17 39.18 -28.78
C THR A 189 -23.60 39.51 -30.15
N THR A 190 -23.62 38.53 -31.05
CA THR A 190 -23.46 38.75 -32.48
C THR A 190 -24.84 38.66 -33.10
N THR A 191 -25.44 39.82 -33.32
CA THR A 191 -26.61 39.99 -34.18
C THR A 191 -26.33 39.37 -35.55
N ALA A 192 -26.99 38.25 -35.86
CA ALA A 192 -27.06 37.71 -37.20
C ALA A 192 -28.15 38.45 -38.00
N GLY A 193 -27.71 39.28 -38.94
CA GLY A 193 -28.45 39.51 -40.18
C GLY A 193 -28.22 38.32 -41.09
N GLU A 194 -29.31 37.84 -41.68
CA GLU A 194 -29.46 36.60 -42.42
C GLU A 194 -28.62 36.50 -43.70
N GLY A 195 -28.28 35.27 -44.11
CA GLY A 195 -28.09 34.94 -45.53
C GLY A 195 -27.09 33.82 -45.86
N GLY A 196 -27.60 32.69 -46.39
CA GLY A 196 -26.96 32.04 -47.54
C GLY A 196 -26.06 30.81 -47.33
N ARG A 197 -26.69 29.63 -47.38
CA ARG A 197 -26.31 28.36 -48.05
C ARG A 197 -24.83 27.98 -48.34
N ALA A 198 -24.52 26.76 -47.87
CA ALA A 198 -23.84 25.64 -48.55
C ALA A 198 -22.31 25.38 -48.37
N THR A 199 -22.07 24.15 -47.89
CA THR A 199 -20.96 23.21 -48.14
C THR A 199 -19.55 23.55 -47.67
N ALA A 200 -19.08 22.83 -46.65
CA ALA A 200 -17.97 21.86 -46.75
C ALA A 200 -17.76 21.24 -45.36
N GLY A 201 -17.51 19.93 -45.33
CA GLY A 201 -17.30 19.20 -44.09
C GLY A 201 -16.11 19.76 -43.30
N ASN A 202 -16.27 19.80 -41.98
CA ASN A 202 -15.12 19.66 -41.12
C ASN A 202 -15.50 18.70 -40.00
N ALA A 203 -14.81 17.56 -39.96
CA ALA A 203 -14.92 16.58 -38.91
C ALA A 203 -14.57 17.26 -37.59
N LEU A 204 -15.56 17.42 -36.71
CA LEU A 204 -15.34 17.83 -35.34
C LEU A 204 -14.76 16.63 -34.59
N THR A 205 -13.43 16.59 -34.55
CA THR A 205 -12.63 15.79 -33.63
C THR A 205 -13.26 15.85 -32.24
N GLY A 206 -13.64 14.68 -31.72
CA GLY A 206 -14.19 14.54 -30.37
C GLY A 206 -13.24 15.09 -29.30
N PRO A 207 -13.71 15.24 -28.05
CA PRO A 207 -12.91 15.79 -26.97
C PRO A 207 -11.63 14.96 -26.78
N THR A 208 -10.48 15.60 -26.98
CA THR A 208 -9.18 15.02 -26.68
C THR A 208 -9.12 14.70 -25.19
N VAL A 209 -9.30 13.44 -24.82
CA VAL A 209 -9.07 12.95 -23.46
C VAL A 209 -7.59 13.19 -23.15
N VAL A 210 -7.30 14.10 -22.23
CA VAL A 210 -5.93 14.35 -21.78
C VAL A 210 -5.52 13.18 -20.88
N VAL A 211 -4.79 12.22 -21.47
CA VAL A 211 -4.24 11.07 -20.76
C VAL A 211 -3.12 11.53 -19.81
N ARG A 212 -3.22 11.18 -18.52
CA ARG A 212 -2.20 11.54 -17.52
C ARG A 212 -1.09 10.49 -17.48
N ASP A 213 0.11 10.87 -17.07
CA ASP A 213 1.24 9.94 -16.89
C ASP A 213 0.90 8.79 -15.92
N THR A 214 0.07 9.06 -14.91
CA THR A 214 -0.40 8.02 -13.96
C THR A 214 -1.21 6.93 -14.66
N ASP A 215 -1.98 7.26 -15.70
CA ASP A 215 -2.81 6.31 -16.43
C ASP A 215 -1.92 5.34 -17.23
N TRP A 216 -0.87 5.87 -17.86
CA TRP A 216 0.16 5.07 -18.54
C TRP A 216 0.90 4.15 -17.58
N VAL A 217 1.36 4.67 -16.45
CA VAL A 217 2.09 3.86 -15.46
C VAL A 217 1.19 2.73 -14.94
N ASN A 218 -0.09 3.00 -14.69
CA ASN A 218 -1.02 1.97 -14.24
C ASN A 218 -1.30 0.92 -15.33
N ALA A 219 -1.48 1.33 -16.59
CA ALA A 219 -1.69 0.41 -17.70
C ALA A 219 -0.46 -0.49 -17.94
N LEU A 220 0.75 0.07 -17.86
CA LEU A 220 2.00 -0.69 -18.02
C LEU A 220 2.28 -1.62 -16.85
N MET A 221 2.00 -1.18 -15.62
CA MET A 221 2.17 -2.03 -14.43
C MET A 221 1.14 -3.16 -14.34
N ALA A 222 0.07 -3.13 -15.15
CA ALA A 222 -0.88 -4.25 -15.25
C ALA A 222 -0.26 -5.49 -15.93
N PHE A 223 0.81 -5.31 -16.72
CA PHE A 223 1.62 -6.43 -17.20
C PHE A 223 2.48 -6.93 -16.03
N GLY A 224 2.19 -8.11 -15.48
CA GLY A 224 2.92 -8.63 -14.31
C GLY A 224 4.44 -8.72 -14.50
N ASP A 225 4.89 -8.96 -15.74
CA ASP A 225 6.31 -8.99 -16.11
C ASP A 225 7.00 -7.63 -16.04
N MET A 226 6.24 -6.52 -16.05
CA MET A 226 6.78 -5.17 -15.92
C MET A 226 7.52 -4.95 -14.59
N SER A 227 7.29 -5.81 -13.59
CA SER A 227 8.05 -5.87 -12.34
C SER A 227 9.52 -6.31 -12.54
N LYS A 228 9.82 -7.10 -13.59
CA LYS A 228 11.15 -7.67 -13.85
C LYS A 228 12.02 -6.68 -14.63
N ALA A 229 13.26 -6.46 -14.15
CA ALA A 229 14.19 -5.53 -14.79
C ALA A 229 14.54 -5.96 -16.22
N ASP A 230 14.88 -7.23 -16.42
CA ASP A 230 15.23 -7.78 -17.73
C ASP A 230 14.09 -7.63 -18.75
N PHE A 231 12.83 -7.75 -18.30
CA PHE A 231 11.67 -7.52 -19.17
C PHE A 231 11.57 -6.07 -19.62
N ARG A 232 11.76 -5.11 -18.69
CA ARG A 232 11.76 -3.68 -19.04
C ARG A 232 12.92 -3.34 -19.99
N GLN A 233 14.09 -3.94 -19.79
CA GLN A 233 15.24 -3.73 -20.69
C GLN A 233 15.01 -4.32 -22.09
N ALA A 234 14.42 -5.51 -22.17
CA ALA A 234 14.01 -6.11 -23.45
C ALA A 234 12.97 -5.24 -24.16
N LEU A 235 11.97 -4.74 -23.42
CA LEU A 235 10.96 -3.83 -23.94
C LEU A 235 11.57 -2.56 -24.55
N LEU A 236 12.53 -1.94 -23.87
CA LEU A 236 13.23 -0.76 -24.39
C LEU A 236 14.05 -1.07 -25.63
N SER A 237 14.63 -2.26 -25.72
CA SER A 237 15.34 -2.72 -26.91
C SER A 237 14.39 -2.88 -28.10
N ASP A 238 13.21 -3.46 -27.87
CA ASP A 238 12.16 -3.65 -28.88
C ASP A 238 11.59 -2.31 -29.35
N MET A 239 11.30 -1.39 -28.43
CA MET A 239 10.91 -0.02 -28.77
C MET A 239 11.96 0.69 -29.64
N GLY A 240 13.25 0.49 -29.35
CA GLY A 240 14.33 1.05 -30.16
C GLY A 240 14.31 0.53 -31.60
N ARG A 241 14.05 -0.77 -31.78
CA ARG A 241 13.91 -1.39 -33.10
C ARG A 241 12.69 -0.86 -33.87
N GLU A 242 11.54 -0.75 -33.21
CA GLU A 242 10.31 -0.20 -33.81
C GLU A 242 10.46 1.27 -34.23
N LEU A 243 11.27 2.05 -33.50
CA LEU A 243 11.58 3.44 -33.81
C LEU A 243 12.72 3.60 -34.84
N GLY A 244 13.31 2.50 -35.32
CA GLY A 244 14.44 2.54 -36.25
C GLY A 244 15.73 3.10 -35.66
N LEU A 245 15.91 3.00 -34.33
CA LEU A 245 17.10 3.46 -33.63
C LEU A 245 18.22 2.40 -33.72
N SER A 246 19.47 2.85 -33.74
CA SER A 246 20.65 1.96 -33.67
C SER A 246 20.93 1.43 -32.25
N HIS A 247 20.14 1.86 -31.27
CA HIS A 247 20.25 1.53 -29.85
C HIS A 247 18.86 1.35 -29.23
N ALA A 248 18.79 0.80 -28.02
CA ALA A 248 17.54 0.71 -27.26
C ALA A 248 16.94 2.10 -26.99
N PHE A 249 15.62 2.17 -26.80
CA PHE A 249 14.96 3.38 -26.35
C PHE A 249 15.53 3.82 -24.98
N MET A 250 15.98 5.07 -24.89
CA MET A 250 16.76 5.52 -23.73
C MET A 250 15.86 5.98 -22.58
N ALA A 251 15.88 5.22 -21.49
CA ALA A 251 15.32 5.59 -20.19
C ALA A 251 16.38 5.35 -19.10
N ALA A 252 16.44 6.22 -18.09
CA ALA A 252 17.34 5.99 -16.97
C ALA A 252 16.90 4.74 -16.19
N GLU A 253 17.83 3.83 -15.96
CA GLU A 253 17.54 2.64 -15.17
C GLU A 253 17.36 3.01 -13.71
N LEU A 254 16.20 2.64 -13.16
CA LEU A 254 15.86 2.90 -11.77
C LEU A 254 15.61 1.56 -11.02
N PRO A 255 16.06 1.43 -9.76
CA PRO A 255 15.97 0.17 -9.02
C PRO A 255 14.54 -0.31 -8.78
N MET A 256 13.61 0.63 -8.56
CA MET A 256 12.19 0.34 -8.38
C MET A 256 11.48 0.25 -9.74
N ALA A 257 10.76 -0.85 -9.96
CA ALA A 257 10.07 -1.12 -11.22
C ALA A 257 9.12 0.00 -11.63
N ARG A 258 8.29 0.49 -10.69
CA ARG A 258 7.32 1.56 -10.95
C ARG A 258 8.01 2.89 -11.28
N ASP A 259 9.16 3.18 -10.69
CA ASP A 259 9.91 4.39 -10.99
C ASP A 259 10.60 4.29 -12.35
N HIS A 260 11.14 3.12 -12.68
CA HIS A 260 11.66 2.88 -14.03
C HIS A 260 10.54 3.00 -15.07
N VAL A 261 9.35 2.43 -14.82
CA VAL A 261 8.18 2.60 -15.71
C VAL A 261 7.77 4.07 -15.82
N ARG A 262 7.79 4.85 -14.73
CA ARG A 262 7.57 6.31 -14.79
C ARG A 262 8.57 7.02 -15.67
N GLU A 263 9.85 6.68 -15.56
CA GLU A 263 10.89 7.24 -16.42
C GLU A 263 10.70 6.84 -17.89
N ILE A 264 10.29 5.60 -18.18
CA ILE A 264 9.95 5.15 -19.54
C ILE A 264 8.77 5.97 -20.10
N VAL A 265 7.69 6.13 -19.33
CA VAL A 265 6.51 6.92 -19.72
C VAL A 265 6.89 8.37 -19.99
N ARG A 266 7.67 8.97 -19.07
CA ARG A 266 8.15 10.34 -19.22
C ARG A 266 8.97 10.50 -20.49
N ARG A 267 9.95 9.62 -20.73
CA ARG A 267 10.80 9.65 -21.93
C ARG A 267 10.00 9.42 -23.22
N MET A 268 9.02 8.55 -23.18
CA MET A 268 8.10 8.29 -24.31
C MET A 268 7.29 9.55 -24.63
N ASN A 269 6.72 10.21 -23.63
CA ASN A 269 5.93 11.43 -23.80
C ASN A 269 6.78 12.65 -24.19
N ASP A 270 8.03 12.72 -23.72
CA ASP A 270 9.02 13.75 -24.07
C ASP A 270 9.77 13.44 -25.38
N TYR A 271 9.49 12.31 -26.04
CA TYR A 271 10.19 11.92 -27.27
C TYR A 271 9.89 12.89 -28.42
N ARG A 272 10.79 12.97 -29.41
CA ARG A 272 10.65 13.89 -30.55
C ARG A 272 9.31 13.71 -31.31
N ASP A 273 8.83 12.47 -31.39
CA ASP A 273 7.50 12.10 -31.92
C ASP A 273 6.76 11.21 -30.90
N PRO A 274 6.04 11.80 -29.92
CA PRO A 274 5.39 11.03 -28.86
C PRO A 274 4.38 9.99 -29.37
N PRO A 275 3.53 10.28 -30.38
CA PRO A 275 2.69 9.26 -31.00
C PRO A 275 3.46 8.07 -31.57
N ALA A 276 4.61 8.28 -32.22
CA ALA A 276 5.44 7.18 -32.69
C ALA A 276 6.02 6.35 -31.54
N ALA A 277 6.49 6.99 -30.46
CA ALA A 277 7.00 6.30 -29.28
C ALA A 277 5.91 5.45 -28.58
N ARG A 278 4.67 5.95 -28.51
CA ARG A 278 3.52 5.19 -27.97
C ARG A 278 3.17 3.98 -28.81
N ARG A 279 3.17 4.13 -30.14
CA ARG A 279 2.97 2.99 -31.06
C ARG A 279 4.08 1.96 -30.94
N ALA A 280 5.33 2.39 -30.84
CA ALA A 280 6.48 1.50 -30.63
C ALA A 280 6.39 0.73 -29.31
N LEU A 281 6.00 1.39 -28.22
CA LEU A 281 5.75 0.74 -26.93
C LEU A 281 4.65 -0.32 -27.04
N ARG A 282 3.54 0.00 -27.69
CA ARG A 282 2.43 -0.94 -27.92
C ARG A 282 2.87 -2.14 -28.75
N ALA A 283 3.55 -1.92 -29.88
CA ALA A 283 4.03 -3.00 -30.75
C ALA A 283 5.04 -3.92 -30.03
N ALA A 284 5.95 -3.33 -29.24
CA ALA A 284 6.89 -4.09 -28.42
C ALA A 284 6.17 -4.95 -27.37
N LEU A 285 5.11 -4.42 -26.73
CA LEU A 285 4.30 -5.18 -25.78
C LEU A 285 3.47 -6.29 -26.46
N GLU A 286 2.86 -6.01 -27.62
CA GLU A 286 2.14 -7.02 -28.41
C GLU A 286 3.06 -8.18 -28.81
N PHE A 287 4.30 -7.88 -29.21
CA PHE A 287 5.29 -8.89 -29.55
C PHE A 287 5.76 -9.69 -28.32
N ALA A 288 6.06 -9.00 -27.22
CA ALA A 288 6.61 -9.64 -26.04
C ALA A 288 5.56 -10.45 -25.26
N ARG A 289 4.32 -9.96 -25.14
CA ARG A 289 3.24 -10.56 -24.33
C ARG A 289 1.83 -10.23 -24.88
N PRO A 290 1.13 -11.20 -25.50
CA PRO A 290 -0.27 -11.03 -25.87
C PRO A 290 -1.17 -11.23 -24.63
N ASP A 291 -1.23 -10.22 -23.76
CA ASP A 291 -2.29 -10.10 -22.73
C ASP A 291 -3.36 -9.15 -23.28
N ASP A 292 -4.42 -9.71 -23.86
CA ASP A 292 -5.48 -8.97 -24.55
C ASP A 292 -6.12 -7.90 -23.66
N ALA A 293 -6.30 -8.18 -22.36
CA ALA A 293 -6.93 -7.25 -21.43
C ALA A 293 -5.99 -6.08 -21.04
N ALA A 294 -4.70 -6.35 -20.87
CA ALA A 294 -3.70 -5.31 -20.64
C ALA A 294 -3.47 -4.45 -21.90
N LEU A 295 -3.45 -5.08 -23.07
CA LEU A 295 -3.34 -4.40 -24.37
C LEU A 295 -4.56 -3.54 -24.68
N GLU A 296 -5.78 -3.98 -24.35
CA GLU A 296 -6.99 -3.18 -24.56
C GLU A 296 -6.99 -1.93 -23.66
N ARG A 297 -6.51 -2.05 -22.42
CA ARG A 297 -6.31 -0.89 -21.53
C ARG A 297 -5.29 0.09 -22.09
N LEU A 298 -4.19 -0.40 -22.63
CA LEU A 298 -3.15 0.43 -23.27
C LEU A 298 -3.68 1.11 -24.54
N ALA A 299 -4.46 0.41 -25.36
CA ALA A 299 -5.02 0.91 -26.60
C ALA A 299 -5.95 2.12 -26.41
N ARG A 300 -6.55 2.27 -25.23
CA ARG A 300 -7.36 3.44 -24.87
C ARG A 300 -6.54 4.70 -24.57
N LEU A 301 -5.20 4.56 -24.46
CA LEU A 301 -4.28 5.65 -24.12
C LEU A 301 -3.41 6.12 -25.30
N VAL A 302 -3.21 5.27 -26.32
CA VAL A 302 -2.39 5.52 -27.52
C VAL A 302 -3.16 6.35 -28.54
#